data_AF-A0A6B2ECE9-F1
#
_entry.id   AF-A0A6B2ECE9-F1
#
_cell.length_a   1.000
_cell.length_b   1.000
_cell.length_c   1.000
_cell.angle_alpha   90.00
_cell.angle_beta   90.00
_cell.angle_gamma   90.00
#
_symmetry.space_group_name_H-M   'P 1'
#
loop_
_entity.id
_entity.type
_entity.pdbx_description
1 polymer ?
#
loop_
_entity_poly.entity_id
_entity_poly.type
_entity_poly.pdbx_seq_one_letter_code
_entity_poly.pdbx_strand_id
1 'polypeptide(L)'
;MRIDRPIGSWLLFWPCAWGAGLATDPGCWPDLWLLALFGAGAFIMRGAGCTINDMWDRDIDAKVERTKTRPLVNGELTQADALALLAVQLGVGCFILQNLNWYSVVVGASSLGLVVMYPLAKRVTYWPQLVLGMTFNWGALIGWSAIQGDINWSAC
;
A
#
# COMPACT_ATOMS: atom_id res chain seq x y z
N MET A 1 -13.24 -6.68 0.97
CA MET A 1 -11.76 -6.84 0.87
C MET A 1 -11.47 -7.82 -0.25
N ARG A 2 -10.56 -7.54 -1.21
CA ARG A 2 -10.35 -8.39 -2.41
C ARG A 2 -9.45 -9.61 -2.10
N ILE A 3 -9.93 -10.48 -1.23
CA ILE A 3 -9.20 -11.67 -0.75
C ILE A 3 -8.93 -12.66 -1.89
N ASP A 4 -9.82 -12.72 -2.89
CA ASP A 4 -9.73 -13.64 -4.03
C ASP A 4 -8.56 -13.34 -4.99
N ARG A 5 -7.86 -12.21 -4.83
CA ARG A 5 -6.74 -11.80 -5.70
C ARG A 5 -5.52 -11.36 -4.87
N PRO A 6 -4.80 -12.31 -4.24
CA PRO A 6 -3.70 -12.02 -3.33
C PRO A 6 -2.47 -11.43 -4.03
N ILE A 7 -2.40 -11.49 -5.36
CA ILE A 7 -1.31 -10.95 -6.19
C ILE A 7 -0.96 -9.51 -5.79
N GLY A 8 -1.97 -8.69 -5.47
CA GLY A 8 -1.74 -7.31 -5.06
C GLY A 8 -1.02 -7.16 -3.72
N SER A 9 -1.23 -8.07 -2.78
CA SER A 9 -0.53 -8.10 -1.50
C SER A 9 0.92 -8.56 -1.69
N TRP A 10 1.15 -9.55 -2.55
CA TRP A 10 2.51 -9.97 -2.93
C TRP A 10 3.31 -8.86 -3.61
N LEU A 11 2.67 -8.06 -4.48
CA LEU A 11 3.29 -6.91 -5.12
C LEU A 11 3.69 -5.79 -4.16
N LEU A 12 3.02 -5.67 -3.01
CA LEU A 12 3.42 -4.75 -1.94
C LEU A 12 4.50 -5.37 -1.05
N PHE A 13 4.40 -6.67 -0.78
CA PHE A 13 5.33 -7.38 0.11
C PHE A 13 6.74 -7.50 -0.47
N TRP A 14 6.86 -7.92 -1.74
CA TRP A 14 8.16 -8.21 -2.34
C TRP A 14 9.12 -7.02 -2.34
N PRO A 15 8.71 -5.80 -2.75
CA PRO A 15 9.57 -4.61 -2.62
C PRO A 15 10.05 -4.38 -1.19
N CYS A 16 9.17 -4.49 -0.18
CA CYS A 16 9.57 -4.36 1.23
C CYS A 16 10.60 -5.41 1.65
N ALA A 17 10.36 -6.67 1.29
CA ALA A 17 11.26 -7.77 1.62
C ALA A 17 12.64 -7.63 0.94
N TRP A 18 12.67 -7.18 -0.32
CA TRP A 18 13.91 -6.94 -1.05
C TRP A 18 14.66 -5.73 -0.49
N GLY A 19 13.96 -4.64 -0.18
CA GLY A 19 14.55 -3.46 0.47
C GLY A 19 15.19 -3.82 1.82
N ALA A 20 14.50 -4.64 2.62
CA ALA A 20 15.04 -5.17 3.87
C ALA A 20 16.24 -6.09 3.64
N GLY A 21 16.16 -7.02 2.68
CA GLY A 21 17.28 -7.91 2.36
C GLY A 21 18.54 -7.15 1.92
N LEU A 22 18.39 -6.12 1.08
CA LEU A 22 19.51 -5.27 0.62
C LEU A 22 20.11 -4.40 1.73
N ALA A 23 19.31 -4.03 2.72
CA ALA A 23 19.74 -3.23 3.86
C ALA A 23 20.42 -4.05 4.97
N THR A 24 20.24 -5.38 4.96
CA THR A 24 20.83 -6.29 5.94
C THR A 24 22.31 -6.50 5.67
N ASP A 25 23.11 -6.72 6.73
CA ASP A 25 24.54 -7.01 6.59
C ASP A 25 24.80 -8.23 5.69
N PRO A 26 25.88 -8.22 4.88
CA PRO A 26 26.21 -9.33 3.99
C PRO A 26 26.31 -10.67 4.72
N GLY A 27 25.49 -11.64 4.33
CA GLY A 27 25.46 -12.98 4.91
C GLY A 27 24.44 -13.18 6.05
N CYS A 28 23.73 -12.12 6.46
CA CYS A 28 22.64 -12.19 7.41
C CYS A 28 21.28 -12.18 6.72
N TRP A 29 20.30 -12.86 7.31
CA TRP A 29 18.92 -12.82 6.84
C TRP A 29 18.17 -11.69 7.56
N PRO A 30 17.26 -10.97 6.86
CA PRO A 30 16.39 -9.99 7.51
C PRO A 30 15.53 -10.67 8.57
N ASP A 31 15.31 -9.97 9.68
CA ASP A 31 14.56 -10.48 10.82
C ASP A 31 13.17 -11.00 10.39
N LEU A 32 12.86 -12.23 10.78
CA LEU A 32 11.59 -12.90 10.48
C LEU A 32 10.40 -12.11 11.05
N TRP A 33 10.57 -11.46 12.20
CA TRP A 33 9.55 -10.59 12.77
C TRP A 33 9.26 -9.39 11.87
N LEU A 34 10.30 -8.74 11.34
CA LEU A 34 10.17 -7.63 10.41
C LEU A 34 9.49 -8.04 9.10
N LEU A 35 9.87 -9.21 8.55
CA LEU A 35 9.21 -9.76 7.37
C LEU A 35 7.72 -10.07 7.63
N ALA A 36 7.38 -10.59 8.81
CA ALA A 36 5.98 -10.82 9.19
C ALA A 36 5.19 -9.51 9.28
N LEU A 37 5.77 -8.45 9.87
CA LEU A 37 5.17 -7.12 9.90
C LEU A 37 4.94 -6.56 8.50
N PHE A 38 5.90 -6.71 7.57
CA PHE A 38 5.71 -6.30 6.18
C PHE A 38 4.64 -7.12 5.45
N GLY A 39 4.56 -8.43 5.71
CA GLY A 39 3.51 -9.27 5.14
C GLY A 39 2.11 -8.85 5.61
N ALA A 40 1.95 -8.65 6.92
CA ALA A 40 0.70 -8.16 7.51
C ALA A 40 0.35 -6.75 7.00
N GLY A 41 1.31 -5.83 7.01
CA GLY A 41 1.15 -4.48 6.50
C GLY A 41 0.76 -4.45 5.02
N ALA A 42 1.43 -5.23 4.17
CA ALA A 42 1.12 -5.33 2.75
C ALA A 42 -0.30 -5.85 2.50
N PHE A 43 -0.75 -6.85 3.27
CA PHE A 43 -2.11 -7.37 3.17
C PHE A 43 -3.16 -6.32 3.53
N ILE A 44 -2.96 -5.60 4.63
CA ILE A 44 -3.89 -4.58 5.11
C ILE A 44 -3.91 -3.37 4.18
N MET A 45 -2.73 -2.86 3.80
CA MET A 45 -2.60 -1.70 2.91
C MET A 45 -3.11 -1.99 1.50
N ARG A 46 -3.00 -3.23 1.03
CA ARG A 46 -3.68 -3.64 -0.21
C ARG A 46 -5.19 -3.52 -0.07
N GLY A 47 -5.74 -3.96 1.07
CA GLY A 47 -7.14 -3.78 1.42
C GLY A 47 -7.55 -2.31 1.37
N ALA A 48 -6.82 -1.45 2.09
CA ALA A 48 -7.06 0.00 2.13
C ALA A 48 -7.02 0.64 0.74
N GLY A 49 -5.99 0.33 -0.05
CA GLY A 49 -5.86 0.85 -1.41
C GLY A 49 -7.00 0.39 -2.33
N CYS A 50 -7.49 -0.84 -2.18
CA CYS A 50 -8.68 -1.29 -2.91
C CYS A 50 -9.94 -0.56 -2.46
N THR A 51 -10.14 -0.35 -1.16
CA THR A 51 -11.30 0.39 -0.62
C THR A 51 -11.31 1.83 -1.15
N ILE A 52 -10.17 2.54 -1.10
CA ILE A 52 -10.05 3.91 -1.64
C ILE A 52 -10.37 3.94 -3.14
N ASN A 53 -9.84 2.98 -3.91
CA ASN A 53 -10.12 2.90 -5.34
C ASN A 53 -11.61 2.64 -5.61
N ASP A 54 -12.23 1.71 -4.88
CA ASP A 54 -13.66 1.41 -5.06
C ASP A 54 -14.54 2.63 -4.71
N MET A 55 -14.15 3.42 -3.70
CA MET A 55 -14.82 4.67 -3.33
C MET A 55 -14.71 5.75 -4.41
N TRP A 56 -13.49 5.98 -4.92
CA TRP A 56 -13.22 7.07 -5.87
C TRP A 56 -13.59 6.72 -7.32
N ASP A 57 -13.54 5.46 -7.70
CA ASP A 57 -13.82 5.01 -9.07
C ASP A 57 -15.31 4.64 -9.25
N ARG A 58 -16.18 4.80 -8.25
CA ARG A 58 -17.60 4.39 -8.30
C ARG A 58 -18.33 4.80 -9.58
N ASP A 59 -18.21 6.06 -10.00
CA ASP A 59 -18.90 6.59 -11.19
C ASP A 59 -18.32 6.05 -12.50
N ILE A 60 -17.02 5.72 -12.50
CA ILE A 60 -16.31 5.15 -13.65
C ILE A 60 -16.62 3.66 -13.74
N ASP A 61 -16.55 2.96 -12.60
CA ASP A 61 -16.80 1.53 -12.49
C ASP A 61 -18.25 1.17 -12.86
N ALA A 62 -19.22 2.06 -12.62
CA ALA A 62 -20.61 1.91 -13.04
C ALA A 62 -20.78 1.87 -14.58
N LYS A 63 -19.87 2.50 -15.32
CA LYS A 63 -19.92 2.58 -16.79
C LYS A 63 -19.14 1.45 -17.48
N VAL A 64 -18.46 0.59 -16.71
CA VAL A 64 -17.57 -0.45 -17.23
C VAL A 64 -18.13 -1.83 -16.91
N GLU A 65 -18.34 -2.64 -17.96
CA GLU A 65 -18.98 -3.95 -17.89
C GLU A 65 -18.33 -4.91 -16.87
N ARG A 66 -17.00 -4.84 -16.74
CA ARG A 66 -16.23 -5.69 -15.81
C ARG A 66 -16.41 -5.31 -14.34
N THR A 67 -16.78 -4.06 -14.04
CA THR A 67 -16.71 -3.48 -12.70
C THR A 67 -18.04 -2.95 -12.20
N LYS A 68 -19.08 -2.99 -13.03
CA LYS A 68 -20.44 -2.59 -12.68
C LYS A 68 -21.02 -3.40 -11.51
N THR A 69 -20.58 -4.65 -11.33
CA THR A 69 -21.04 -5.55 -10.26
C THR A 69 -20.31 -5.35 -8.93
N ARG A 70 -19.48 -4.31 -8.79
CA ARG A 70 -18.79 -4.05 -7.52
C ARG A 70 -19.81 -3.70 -6.43
N PRO A 71 -19.61 -4.14 -5.18
CA PRO A 71 -20.57 -3.93 -4.09
C PRO A 71 -20.94 -2.45 -3.85
N LEU A 72 -19.96 -1.54 -4.02
CA LEU A 72 -20.15 -0.10 -3.83
C LEU A 72 -20.90 0.58 -4.99
N VAL A 73 -20.87 -0.04 -6.18
CA VAL A 73 -21.61 0.41 -7.36
C VAL A 73 -23.05 -0.09 -7.29
N ASN A 74 -23.24 -1.36 -6.93
CA ASN A 74 -24.55 -1.99 -6.75
C ASN A 74 -25.34 -1.46 -5.53
N GLY A 75 -24.69 -0.72 -4.63
CA GLY A 75 -25.32 -0.21 -3.41
C GLY A 75 -25.48 -1.24 -2.30
N GLU A 76 -24.85 -2.41 -2.44
CA GLU A 76 -24.79 -3.45 -1.39
C GLU A 76 -23.98 -2.99 -0.17
N LEU A 77 -23.01 -2.09 -0.39
CA LEU A 77 -22.22 -1.43 0.66
C LEU A 77 -22.43 0.08 0.59
N THR A 78 -22.68 0.71 1.74
CA THR A 78 -22.79 2.17 1.80
C THR A 78 -21.40 2.83 1.79
N GLN A 79 -21.35 4.12 1.43
CA GLN A 79 -20.13 4.92 1.52
C GLN A 79 -19.62 5.03 2.97
N ALA A 80 -20.53 5.04 3.94
CA ALA A 80 -20.19 5.05 5.35
C ALA A 80 -19.52 3.74 5.78
N ASP A 81 -20.01 2.60 5.32
CA ASP A 81 -19.40 1.30 5.59
C ASP A 81 -17.99 1.19 5.00
N ALA A 82 -17.82 1.67 3.75
CA ALA A 82 -16.52 1.71 3.10
C ALA A 82 -15.53 2.63 3.85
N LEU A 83 -15.99 3.78 4.33
CA LEU A 83 -15.18 4.69 5.13
C LEU A 83 -14.80 4.07 6.49
N ALA A 84 -15.73 3.39 7.16
CA ALA A 84 -15.48 2.69 8.42
C ALA A 84 -14.44 1.57 8.22
N LEU A 85 -14.58 0.77 7.16
CA LEU A 85 -13.59 -0.25 6.80
C LEU A 85 -12.22 0.35 6.49
N LEU A 86 -12.18 1.47 5.77
CA LEU A 86 -10.94 2.19 5.50
C LEU A 86 -10.29 2.70 6.79
N ALA A 87 -11.06 3.28 7.70
CA ALA A 87 -10.56 3.77 8.98
C ALA A 87 -9.96 2.64 9.83
N VAL A 88 -10.62 1.47 9.87
CA VAL A 88 -10.08 0.28 10.54
C VAL A 88 -8.78 -0.19 9.87
N GLN A 89 -8.74 -0.27 8.53
CA GLN A 89 -7.54 -0.70 7.80
C GLN A 89 -6.36 0.25 8.01
N LEU A 90 -6.60 1.57 7.97
CA LEU A 90 -5.57 2.58 8.25
C LEU A 90 -5.16 2.56 9.72
N GLY A 91 -6.08 2.32 10.65
CA GLY A 91 -5.76 2.17 12.08
C GLY A 91 -4.83 0.99 12.35
N VAL A 92 -5.12 -0.18 11.78
CA VAL A 92 -4.23 -1.35 11.92
C VAL A 92 -2.92 -1.15 11.16
N GLY A 93 -2.95 -0.53 9.98
CA GLY A 93 -1.73 -0.17 9.25
C GLY A 93 -0.83 0.78 10.04
N CYS A 94 -1.42 1.77 10.72
CA CYS A 94 -0.71 2.69 11.60
C CYS A 94 -0.10 1.96 12.81
N PHE A 95 -0.86 1.05 13.44
CA PHE A 95 -0.33 0.23 14.53
C PHE A 95 0.87 -0.60 14.09
N ILE A 96 0.84 -1.21 12.90
CA ILE A 96 1.99 -1.95 12.35
C ILE A 96 3.17 -1.00 12.10
N LEU A 97 2.94 0.19 11.54
CA LEU A 97 3.99 1.18 11.31
C LEU A 97 4.67 1.63 12.62
N GLN A 98 3.91 1.77 13.71
CA GLN A 98 4.47 2.14 15.03
C GLN A 98 5.41 1.09 15.62
N ASN A 99 5.37 -0.15 15.13
CA ASN A 99 6.33 -1.19 15.49
C ASN A 99 7.66 -1.08 14.71
N LEU A 100 7.77 -0.12 13.78
CA LEU A 100 8.99 0.19 13.03
C LEU A 100 9.70 1.44 13.59
N ASN A 101 10.88 1.73 13.06
CA ASN A 101 11.65 2.93 13.38
C ASN A 101 10.90 4.21 13.01
N TRP A 102 11.14 5.30 13.75
CA TRP A 102 10.52 6.61 13.50
C TRP A 102 10.72 7.11 12.07
N TYR A 103 11.90 6.85 11.49
CA TYR A 103 12.17 7.18 10.09
C TYR A 103 11.23 6.43 9.13
N SER A 104 11.05 5.11 9.32
CA SER A 104 10.13 4.31 8.52
C SER A 104 8.68 4.74 8.67
N VAL A 105 8.28 5.27 9.82
CA VAL A 105 6.95 5.88 10.01
C VAL A 105 6.80 7.10 9.12
N VAL A 106 7.80 7.98 9.05
CA VAL A 106 7.79 9.18 8.19
C VAL A 106 7.75 8.80 6.72
N VAL A 107 8.59 7.85 6.28
CA VAL A 107 8.60 7.32 4.90
C VAL A 107 7.28 6.61 4.57
N GLY A 108 6.70 5.88 5.52
CA GLY A 108 5.39 5.27 5.37
C GLY A 108 4.30 6.32 5.20
N ALA A 109 4.32 7.37 6.02
CA ALA A 109 3.36 8.46 5.95
C ALA A 109 3.46 9.25 4.63
N SER A 110 4.66 9.46 4.09
CA SER A 110 4.84 10.15 2.81
C SER A 110 4.24 9.38 1.63
N SER A 111 4.12 8.05 1.74
CA SER A 111 3.47 7.21 0.72
C SER A 111 1.99 7.54 0.52
N LEU A 112 1.32 8.10 1.54
CA LEU A 112 -0.08 8.52 1.46
C LEU A 112 -0.30 9.57 0.35
N GLY A 113 0.71 10.41 0.08
CA GLY A 113 0.69 11.35 -1.03
C GLY A 113 0.54 10.63 -2.38
N LEU A 114 1.29 9.56 -2.61
CA LEU A 114 1.17 8.74 -3.83
C LEU A 114 -0.17 8.00 -3.91
N VAL A 115 -0.67 7.51 -2.77
CA VAL A 115 -1.98 6.84 -2.69
C VAL A 115 -3.11 7.79 -3.10
N VAL A 116 -3.06 9.06 -2.68
CA VAL A 116 -4.03 10.09 -3.08
C VAL A 116 -3.82 10.55 -4.52
N MET A 117 -2.56 10.64 -4.98
CA MET A 117 -2.25 11.02 -6.36
C MET A 117 -2.71 9.97 -7.37
N TYR A 118 -2.73 8.67 -7.03
CA TYR A 118 -3.06 7.61 -7.98
C TYR A 118 -4.49 7.73 -8.58
N PRO A 119 -5.57 7.89 -7.78
CA PRO A 119 -6.90 8.14 -8.32
C PRO A 119 -7.00 9.43 -9.15
N LEU A 120 -6.29 10.49 -8.74
CA LEU A 120 -6.22 11.74 -9.50
C LEU A 120 -5.53 11.55 -10.85
N ALA A 121 -4.44 10.78 -10.88
CA ALA A 121 -3.69 10.49 -12.09
C ALA A 121 -4.54 9.78 -13.13
N LYS A 122 -5.50 8.92 -12.73
CA LYS A 122 -6.45 8.30 -13.68
C LYS A 122 -7.37 9.32 -14.38
N ARG A 123 -7.63 10.46 -13.74
CA ARG A 123 -8.55 11.49 -14.24
C ARG A 123 -7.83 12.57 -15.04
N VAL A 124 -6.56 12.84 -14.73
CA VAL A 124 -5.78 13.95 -15.31
C VAL A 124 -4.77 13.46 -16.35
N THR A 125 -4.23 12.25 -16.20
CA THR A 125 -3.09 11.76 -17.00
C THR A 125 -3.41 10.44 -17.71
N TYR A 126 -2.73 10.17 -18.81
CA TYR A 126 -2.83 8.88 -19.51
C TYR A 126 -1.95 7.79 -18.90
N TRP A 127 -1.10 8.12 -17.91
CA TRP A 127 -0.08 7.22 -17.34
C TRP A 127 -0.30 6.90 -15.85
N PRO A 128 -1.52 6.50 -15.41
CA PRO A 128 -1.77 6.16 -14.01
C PRO A 128 -0.93 4.98 -13.53
N GLN A 129 -0.46 4.13 -14.46
CA GLN A 129 0.39 2.98 -14.17
C GLN A 129 1.76 3.39 -13.62
N LEU A 130 2.29 4.55 -14.01
CA LEU A 130 3.55 5.08 -13.48
C LEU A 130 3.39 5.44 -12.00
N VAL A 131 2.30 6.12 -11.64
CA VAL A 131 1.99 6.47 -10.24
C VAL A 131 1.77 5.20 -9.42
N LEU A 132 1.04 4.23 -9.97
CA LEU A 132 0.81 2.94 -9.33
C LEU A 132 2.14 2.19 -9.09
N GLY A 133 3.03 2.18 -10.08
CA GLY A 133 4.36 1.58 -9.96
C GLY A 133 5.20 2.22 -8.86
N MET A 134 5.18 3.55 -8.76
CA MET A 134 5.82 4.27 -7.65
C MET A 134 5.19 3.89 -6.30
N THR A 135 3.87 3.75 -6.23
CA THR A 135 3.19 3.41 -4.97
C THR A 135 3.57 2.00 -4.49
N PHE A 136 3.66 1.03 -5.40
CA PHE A 136 4.08 -0.34 -5.06
C PHE A 136 5.56 -0.43 -4.67
N ASN A 137 6.44 0.28 -5.38
CA ASN A 137 7.87 0.24 -5.10
C ASN A 137 8.27 1.07 -3.87
N TRP A 138 7.40 1.97 -3.38
CA TRP A 138 7.66 2.71 -2.15
C TRP A 138 7.94 1.78 -0.95
N GLY A 139 7.40 0.56 -0.98
CA GLY A 139 7.71 -0.49 -0.01
C GLY A 139 9.21 -0.80 0.11
N ALA A 140 9.98 -0.71 -0.97
CA ALA A 140 11.43 -0.93 -0.93
C ALA A 140 12.15 0.11 -0.05
N LEU A 141 11.72 1.37 -0.09
CA LEU A 141 12.28 2.43 0.76
C LEU A 141 11.96 2.19 2.24
N ILE A 142 10.73 1.77 2.53
CA ILE A 142 10.30 1.42 3.90
C ILE A 142 11.09 0.19 4.41
N GLY A 143 11.28 -0.81 3.55
CA GLY A 143 12.06 -2.02 3.84
C GLY A 143 13.51 -1.69 4.20
N TRP A 144 14.14 -0.81 3.41
CA TRP A 144 15.50 -0.35 3.67
C TRP A 144 15.60 0.45 4.97
N SER A 145 14.74 1.45 5.15
CA SER A 145 14.80 2.34 6.31
C SER A 145 14.46 1.64 7.62
N ALA A 146 13.71 0.53 7.57
CA ALA A 146 13.39 -0.27 8.74
C ALA A 146 14.62 -0.99 9.32
N ILE A 147 15.64 -1.27 8.53
CA ILE A 147 16.88 -1.89 9.01
C ILE A 147 17.94 -0.84 9.33
N GLN A 148 18.21 0.08 8.39
CA GLN A 148 19.30 1.05 8.55
C GLN A 148 18.94 2.22 9.48
N GLY A 149 17.66 2.50 9.71
CA GLY A 149 17.21 3.64 10.51
C GLY A 149 17.41 5.02 9.85
N ASP A 150 18.04 5.06 8.68
CA ASP A 150 18.25 6.24 7.84
C ASP A 150 18.27 5.82 6.34
N ILE A 151 18.03 6.78 5.44
CA ILE A 151 18.31 6.65 4.01
C ILE A 151 19.46 7.60 3.72
N ASN A 152 20.64 7.04 3.47
CA ASN A 152 21.77 7.84 3.03
C ASN A 152 21.55 8.30 1.58
N TRP A 153 21.00 9.50 1.41
CA TRP A 153 20.77 10.14 0.10
C TRP A 153 22.03 10.33 -0.72
N SER A 154 23.24 10.24 -0.12
CA SER A 154 24.52 10.36 -0.84
C SER A 154 24.97 9.06 -1.52
N ALA A 155 24.31 7.94 -1.24
CA ALA A 155 24.56 6.65 -1.89
C ALA A 155 23.66 6.41 -3.13
N CYS A 156 22.78 7.37 -3.47
CA CYS A 156 21.91 7.35 -4.64
C CYS A 156 22.49 8.20 -5.79
#